data_AF-A0A849DUQ6-F1
#
_entry.id   AF-A0A849DUQ6-F1
#
_cell.length_a   1.000
_cell.length_b   1.000
_cell.length_c   1.000
_cell.angle_alpha   90.00
_cell.angle_beta   90.00
_cell.angle_gamma   90.00
#
_symmetry.space_group_name_H-M   'P 1'
#
loop_
_entity.id
_entity.type
_entity.pdbx_description
1 polymer ?
#
loop_
_entity_poly.entity_id
_entity_poly.type
_entity_poly.pdbx_seq_one_letter_code
_entity_poly.pdbx_strand_id
1 'polypeptide(L)'
;MSTMELSASLEDYLEMIFFLSREDGKARPKDIAERMHVRAASVTGALKALSEKGLINYIPYASVTLTDKGREIASRIAVKHEALLHFFTQVLGIDAAEAEEFACSMEHTIPDHILQRLVRFAEYTETCPSFNASWLESAEAYFCKAQDCEQRCEKCRLVD
;
A
#
# COMPACT_ATOMS: atom_id res chain seq x y z
N MET A 1 -23.99 12.83 -0.51
CA MET A 1 -23.82 11.96 -1.69
C MET A 1 -23.55 10.56 -1.15
N SER A 2 -24.29 9.55 -1.60
CA SER A 2 -24.14 8.17 -1.10
C SER A 2 -22.74 7.68 -1.43
N THR A 3 -21.88 7.59 -0.41
CA THR A 3 -20.66 6.81 -0.46
C THR A 3 -21.11 5.37 -0.69
N MET A 4 -20.88 4.83 -1.89
CA MET A 4 -20.89 3.39 -2.05
C MET A 4 -19.78 2.88 -1.13
N GLU A 5 -20.12 2.36 0.05
CA GLU A 5 -19.17 1.60 0.84
C GLU A 5 -18.85 0.33 0.04
N LEU A 6 -17.68 0.32 -0.57
CA LEU A 6 -17.06 -0.89 -1.07
C LEU A 6 -16.50 -1.64 0.13
N SER A 7 -16.51 -2.97 0.09
CA SER A 7 -15.75 -3.74 1.06
C SER A 7 -14.25 -3.63 0.73
N ALA A 8 -13.38 -3.66 1.73
CA ALA A 8 -11.92 -3.71 1.55
C ALA A 8 -11.50 -4.73 0.48
N SER A 9 -12.08 -5.93 0.49
CA SER A 9 -11.81 -6.93 -0.55
C SER A 9 -12.09 -6.45 -1.98
N LEU A 10 -13.15 -5.68 -2.23
CA LEU A 10 -13.44 -5.14 -3.57
C LEU A 10 -12.52 -3.96 -3.92
N GLU A 11 -12.06 -3.24 -2.90
CA GLU A 11 -11.05 -2.19 -3.02
C GLU A 11 -9.69 -2.81 -3.43
N ASP A 12 -9.28 -3.91 -2.80
CA ASP A 12 -8.08 -4.69 -3.19
C ASP A 12 -8.12 -5.11 -4.67
N TYR A 13 -9.29 -5.58 -5.16
CA TYR A 13 -9.44 -5.95 -6.56
C TYR A 13 -9.31 -4.74 -7.50
N LEU A 14 -9.86 -3.58 -7.14
CA LEU A 14 -9.73 -2.36 -7.94
C LEU A 14 -8.28 -1.88 -8.01
N GLU A 15 -7.60 -1.91 -6.88
CA GLU A 15 -6.19 -1.56 -6.75
C GLU A 15 -5.31 -2.52 -7.58
N MET A 16 -5.55 -3.83 -7.47
CA MET A 16 -4.83 -4.82 -8.27
C MET A 16 -5.02 -4.60 -9.78
N ILE A 17 -6.26 -4.30 -10.22
CA ILE A 17 -6.53 -3.96 -11.63
C ILE A 17 -5.77 -2.69 -12.03
N PHE A 18 -5.68 -1.70 -11.14
CA PHE A 18 -4.95 -0.46 -11.38
C PHE A 18 -3.45 -0.71 -11.59
N PHE A 19 -2.80 -1.48 -10.70
CA PHE A 19 -1.39 -1.82 -10.83
C PHE A 19 -1.10 -2.62 -12.09
N LEU A 20 -1.83 -3.71 -12.35
CA LEU A 20 -1.66 -4.52 -13.57
C LEU A 20 -1.89 -3.71 -14.85
N SER A 21 -2.84 -2.76 -14.82
CA SER A 21 -3.08 -1.86 -15.96
C SER A 21 -1.94 -0.87 -16.18
N ARG A 22 -1.22 -0.45 -15.13
CA ARG A 22 -0.02 0.41 -15.23
C ARG A 22 1.19 -0.36 -15.75
N GLU A 23 1.36 -1.61 -15.32
CA GLU A 23 2.50 -2.45 -15.70
C GLU A 23 2.38 -2.96 -17.15
N ASP A 24 1.26 -3.59 -17.50
CA ASP A 24 1.10 -4.35 -18.76
C ASP A 24 0.08 -3.74 -19.72
N GLY A 25 -0.53 -2.61 -19.36
CA GLY A 25 -1.61 -1.97 -20.13
C GLY A 25 -2.94 -2.72 -20.09
N LYS A 26 -3.02 -3.85 -19.36
CA LYS A 26 -4.22 -4.68 -19.25
C LYS A 26 -4.19 -5.54 -17.98
N ALA A 27 -5.34 -5.70 -17.31
CA ALA A 27 -5.49 -6.65 -16.22
C ALA A 27 -6.23 -7.90 -16.71
N ARG A 28 -5.58 -9.07 -16.78
CA ARG A 28 -6.28 -10.33 -17.12
C ARG A 28 -6.73 -11.01 -15.82
N PRO A 29 -7.93 -11.65 -15.79
CA PRO A 29 -8.41 -12.36 -14.60
C PRO A 29 -7.43 -13.41 -14.04
N LYS A 30 -6.65 -14.04 -14.91
CA LYS A 30 -5.61 -15.00 -14.49
C LYS A 30 -4.46 -14.32 -13.73
N ASP A 31 -4.03 -13.13 -14.16
CA ASP A 31 -2.93 -12.41 -13.54
C ASP A 31 -3.38 -11.85 -12.19
N ILE A 32 -4.65 -11.38 -12.10
CA ILE A 32 -5.27 -10.96 -10.84
C ILE A 32 -5.29 -12.13 -9.84
N ALA A 33 -5.72 -13.32 -10.27
CA ALA A 33 -5.75 -14.51 -9.42
C ALA A 33 -4.36 -14.88 -8.89
N GLU A 34 -3.35 -14.84 -9.75
CA GLU A 34 -1.97 -15.16 -9.44
C GLU A 34 -1.37 -14.14 -8.46
N ARG A 35 -1.50 -12.84 -8.74
CA ARG A 35 -0.93 -11.76 -7.94
C ARG A 35 -1.57 -11.63 -6.56
N MET A 36 -2.87 -11.87 -6.45
CA MET A 36 -3.61 -11.84 -5.18
C MET A 36 -3.61 -13.19 -4.46
N HIS A 37 -3.01 -14.24 -5.02
CA HIS A 37 -3.01 -15.59 -4.47
C HIS A 37 -4.42 -16.14 -4.14
N VAL A 38 -5.41 -15.85 -5.00
CA VAL A 38 -6.82 -16.27 -4.83
C VAL A 38 -7.28 -17.20 -5.95
N ARG A 39 -8.40 -17.90 -5.71
CA ARG A 39 -9.02 -18.77 -6.72
C ARG A 39 -9.68 -17.97 -7.83
N ALA A 40 -9.64 -18.47 -9.07
CA ALA A 40 -10.30 -17.85 -10.23
C ALA A 40 -11.80 -17.59 -10.04
N ALA A 41 -12.48 -18.43 -9.26
CA ALA A 41 -13.89 -18.24 -8.89
C ALA A 41 -14.10 -16.96 -8.05
N SER A 42 -13.18 -16.67 -7.12
CA SER A 42 -13.21 -15.44 -6.31
C SER A 42 -13.02 -14.21 -7.20
N VAL A 43 -12.06 -14.25 -8.12
CA VAL A 43 -11.83 -13.17 -9.10
C VAL A 43 -13.10 -12.94 -9.93
N THR A 44 -13.69 -13.99 -10.47
CA THR A 44 -14.91 -13.88 -11.30
C THR A 44 -16.05 -13.23 -10.52
N GLY A 45 -16.25 -13.62 -9.26
CA GLY A 45 -17.25 -13.02 -8.38
C GLY A 45 -17.00 -11.53 -8.13
N ALA A 46 -15.76 -11.17 -7.79
CA ALA A 46 -15.38 -9.78 -7.52
C ALA A 46 -15.51 -8.89 -8.77
N LEU A 47 -15.04 -9.36 -9.94
CA LEU A 47 -15.17 -8.64 -11.20
C LEU A 47 -16.64 -8.41 -11.56
N LYS A 48 -17.51 -9.40 -11.36
CA LYS A 48 -18.94 -9.21 -11.59
C LYS A 48 -19.51 -8.13 -10.67
N ALA A 49 -19.19 -8.18 -9.37
CA ALA A 49 -19.66 -7.19 -8.40
C ALA A 49 -19.15 -5.76 -8.70
N LEU A 50 -17.88 -5.62 -9.10
CA LEU A 50 -17.32 -4.32 -9.51
C LEU A 50 -17.96 -3.79 -10.80
N SER A 51 -18.25 -4.67 -11.75
CA SER A 51 -18.92 -4.33 -13.00
C SER A 51 -20.36 -3.87 -12.76
N GLU A 52 -21.11 -4.56 -11.88
CA GLU A 52 -22.46 -4.17 -11.48
C GLU A 52 -22.50 -2.80 -10.79
N LYS A 53 -21.41 -2.41 -10.12
CA LYS A 53 -21.23 -1.08 -9.52
C LYS A 53 -20.73 -0.01 -10.50
N GLY A 54 -20.46 -0.38 -11.76
CA GLY A 54 -19.98 0.54 -12.81
C GLY A 54 -18.53 0.99 -12.63
N LEU A 55 -17.71 0.22 -11.91
CA LEU A 55 -16.33 0.58 -11.58
C LEU A 55 -15.32 -0.01 -12.58
N ILE A 56 -15.71 -1.06 -13.31
CA ILE A 56 -14.87 -1.69 -14.32
C ILE A 56 -15.68 -1.99 -15.58
N ASN A 57 -14.99 -2.06 -16.72
CA ASN A 57 -15.49 -2.70 -17.93
C ASN A 57 -15.06 -4.16 -17.90
N TYR A 58 -16.02 -5.06 -17.72
CA TYR A 58 -15.78 -6.50 -17.63
C TYR A 58 -16.51 -7.25 -18.74
N ILE A 59 -15.75 -8.06 -19.48
CA ILE A 59 -16.26 -9.04 -20.43
C ILE A 59 -15.63 -10.38 -20.06
N PRO A 60 -16.41 -11.47 -19.93
CA PRO A 60 -15.85 -12.79 -19.63
C PRO A 60 -14.70 -13.16 -20.58
N TYR A 61 -13.63 -13.71 -20.01
CA TYR A 61 -12.40 -14.14 -20.71
C TYR A 61 -11.56 -13.02 -21.36
N ALA A 62 -11.98 -11.76 -21.26
CA ALA A 62 -11.22 -10.62 -21.75
C ALA A 62 -10.38 -9.97 -20.65
N SER A 63 -9.51 -9.05 -21.06
CA SER A 63 -8.87 -8.11 -20.12
C SER A 63 -9.90 -7.16 -19.53
N VAL A 64 -9.71 -6.84 -18.26
CA VAL A 64 -10.51 -5.91 -17.48
C VAL A 64 -9.87 -4.53 -17.55
N THR A 65 -10.70 -3.50 -17.63
CA THR A 65 -10.25 -2.10 -17.52
C THR A 65 -11.08 -1.35 -16.49
N LEU A 66 -10.48 -0.36 -15.84
CA LEU A 66 -11.20 0.54 -14.94
C LEU A 66 -12.06 1.52 -15.75
N THR A 67 -13.26 1.81 -15.26
CA THR A 67 -13.98 3.03 -15.68
C THR A 67 -13.31 4.25 -15.05
N ASP A 68 -13.67 5.46 -15.45
CA ASP A 68 -13.13 6.68 -14.83
C ASP A 68 -13.40 6.73 -13.32
N LYS A 69 -14.61 6.34 -12.92
CA LYS A 69 -15.00 6.23 -11.50
C LYS A 69 -14.18 5.16 -10.76
N GLY A 70 -13.97 4.00 -11.37
CA GLY A 70 -13.14 2.95 -10.78
C GLY A 70 -11.68 3.38 -10.65
N ARG A 71 -11.16 4.12 -11.63
CA ARG A 71 -9.79 4.64 -11.62
C ARG A 71 -9.58 5.65 -10.52
N GLU A 72 -10.53 6.54 -10.28
CA GLU A 72 -10.46 7.52 -9.18
C GLU A 72 -10.38 6.81 -7.82
N ILE A 73 -11.23 5.80 -7.60
CA ILE A 73 -11.24 5.03 -6.35
C ILE A 73 -9.94 4.23 -6.21
N ALA A 74 -9.55 3.47 -7.23
CA ALA A 74 -8.35 2.64 -7.21
C ALA A 74 -7.08 3.46 -7.00
N SER A 75 -6.96 4.61 -7.68
CA SER A 75 -5.81 5.51 -7.51
C SER A 75 -5.74 6.09 -6.11
N ARG A 76 -6.88 6.37 -5.47
CA ARG A 76 -6.88 6.86 -4.08
C ARG A 76 -6.39 5.78 -3.13
N ILE A 77 -6.83 4.54 -3.30
CA ILE A 77 -6.38 3.40 -2.48
C ILE A 77 -4.87 3.20 -2.66
N ALA A 78 -4.41 3.11 -3.92
CA ALA A 78 -2.99 2.94 -4.24
C ALA A 78 -2.10 4.04 -3.65
N VAL A 79 -2.55 5.30 -3.65
CA VAL A 79 -1.81 6.41 -3.01
C VAL A 79 -1.71 6.22 -1.49
N LYS A 80 -2.75 5.66 -0.85
CA LYS A 80 -2.70 5.34 0.59
C LYS A 80 -1.73 4.20 0.87
N HIS A 81 -1.80 3.13 0.08
CA HIS A 81 -0.87 2.00 0.16
C HIS A 81 0.58 2.47 0.05
N GLU A 82 0.91 3.15 -1.06
CA GLU A 82 2.26 3.63 -1.36
C GLU A 82 2.78 4.58 -0.25
N ALA A 83 1.92 5.47 0.28
CA ALA A 83 2.30 6.37 1.37
C ALA A 83 2.57 5.65 2.69
N LEU A 84 1.76 4.65 3.05
CA LEU A 84 1.95 3.83 4.25
C LEU A 84 3.20 2.96 4.13
N LEU A 85 3.37 2.27 3.00
CA LEU A 85 4.54 1.45 2.70
C LEU A 85 5.83 2.27 2.77
N HIS A 86 5.82 3.47 2.16
CA HIS A 86 6.95 4.40 2.23
C HIS A 86 7.24 4.82 3.67
N PHE A 87 6.22 5.17 4.44
CA PHE A 87 6.39 5.55 5.85
C PHE A 87 7.00 4.41 6.67
N PHE A 88 6.46 3.19 6.55
CA PHE A 88 6.93 2.04 7.31
C PHE A 88 8.37 1.66 6.96
N THR A 89 8.71 1.66 5.68
CA THR A 89 10.06 1.27 5.24
C THR A 89 11.09 2.36 5.45
N GLN A 90 10.79 3.60 5.06
CA GLN A 90 11.78 4.68 5.03
C GLN A 90 11.89 5.42 6.36
N VAL A 91 10.79 5.56 7.11
CA VAL A 91 10.78 6.30 8.38
C VAL A 91 10.96 5.37 9.57
N LEU A 92 10.22 4.26 9.60
CA LEU A 92 10.28 3.31 10.72
C LEU A 92 11.31 2.18 10.55
N GLY A 93 11.82 1.96 9.34
CA GLY A 93 12.80 0.90 9.07
C GLY A 93 12.22 -0.51 9.21
N ILE A 94 10.91 -0.68 8.98
CA ILE A 94 10.24 -2.00 9.00
C ILE A 94 10.66 -2.79 7.75
N ASP A 95 10.78 -4.11 7.89
CA ASP A 95 11.05 -5.01 6.76
C ASP A 95 10.00 -4.83 5.65
N ALA A 96 10.41 -4.89 4.39
CA ALA A 96 9.53 -4.60 3.27
C ALA A 96 8.32 -5.55 3.18
N ALA A 97 8.48 -6.83 3.52
CA ALA A 97 7.37 -7.79 3.47
C ALA A 97 6.35 -7.52 4.59
N GLU A 98 6.84 -7.20 5.79
CA GLU A 98 5.98 -6.82 6.92
C GLU A 98 5.29 -5.47 6.68
N ALA A 99 6.00 -4.50 6.12
CA ALA A 99 5.46 -3.19 5.78
C ALA A 99 4.35 -3.28 4.72
N GLU A 100 4.50 -4.16 3.71
CA GLU A 100 3.47 -4.42 2.70
C GLU A 100 2.19 -4.95 3.34
N GLU A 101 2.29 -5.94 4.24
CA GLU A 101 1.14 -6.52 4.95
C GLU A 101 0.38 -5.45 5.75
N PHE A 102 1.11 -4.61 6.49
CA PHE A 102 0.49 -3.54 7.29
C PHE A 102 -0.09 -2.42 6.45
N ALA A 103 0.57 -2.03 5.36
CA ALA A 103 0.07 -1.00 4.45
C ALA A 103 -1.28 -1.43 3.83
N CYS A 104 -1.33 -2.65 3.26
CA CYS A 104 -2.57 -3.26 2.72
C CYS A 104 -3.70 -3.32 3.76
N SER A 105 -3.36 -3.66 5.02
CA SER A 105 -4.35 -3.72 6.09
C SER A 105 -4.94 -2.34 6.46
N MET A 106 -4.14 -1.28 6.35
CA MET A 106 -4.47 0.04 6.90
C MET A 106 -5.08 0.99 5.87
N GLU A 107 -4.75 0.86 4.59
CA GLU A 107 -5.15 1.79 3.53
C GLU A 107 -6.67 2.01 3.44
N HIS A 108 -7.46 0.97 3.68
CA HIS A 108 -8.93 1.01 3.58
C HIS A 108 -9.59 1.72 4.77
N THR A 109 -8.89 1.81 5.91
CA THR A 109 -9.46 2.29 7.18
C THR A 109 -8.84 3.60 7.65
N ILE A 110 -7.62 3.94 7.20
CA ILE A 110 -6.95 5.14 7.65
C ILE A 110 -7.66 6.41 7.14
N PRO A 111 -8.05 7.35 8.04
CA PRO A 111 -8.61 8.63 7.62
C PRO A 111 -7.58 9.49 6.90
N ASP A 112 -8.00 10.14 5.81
CA ASP A 112 -7.11 10.93 4.95
C ASP A 112 -6.32 12.01 5.72
N HIS A 113 -6.94 12.66 6.71
CA HIS A 113 -6.27 13.69 7.51
C HIS A 113 -5.15 13.14 8.42
N ILE A 114 -5.23 11.87 8.81
CA ILE A 114 -4.16 11.19 9.58
C ILE A 114 -3.04 10.80 8.64
N LEU A 115 -3.36 10.18 7.50
CA LEU A 115 -2.37 9.83 6.49
C LEU A 115 -1.59 11.07 6.02
N GLN A 116 -2.26 12.20 5.77
CA GLN A 116 -1.59 13.45 5.41
C GLN A 116 -0.58 13.93 6.46
N ARG A 117 -0.82 13.67 7.75
CA ARG A 117 0.15 14.00 8.81
C ARG A 117 1.34 13.05 8.79
N LEU A 118 1.13 11.77 8.50
CA LEU A 118 2.22 10.79 8.32
C LEU A 118 3.11 11.18 7.13
N VAL A 119 2.50 11.51 5.99
CA VAL A 119 3.22 11.95 4.78
C VAL A 119 4.04 13.20 5.07
N ARG A 120 3.45 14.23 5.69
CA ARG A 120 4.20 15.44 6.06
C ARG A 120 5.34 15.17 7.04
N PHE A 121 5.17 14.20 7.94
CA PHE A 121 6.24 13.79 8.83
C PHE A 121 7.38 13.12 8.06
N ALA A 122 7.07 12.16 7.17
CA ALA A 122 8.06 11.53 6.31
C ALA A 122 8.84 12.57 5.48
N GLU A 123 8.12 13.47 4.80
CA GLU A 123 8.72 14.58 4.04
C GLU A 123 9.64 15.44 4.92
N TYR A 124 9.22 15.78 6.15
CA TYR A 124 10.06 16.52 7.09
C TYR A 124 11.33 15.74 7.47
N THR A 125 11.22 14.43 7.70
CA THR A 125 12.37 13.59 8.07
C THR A 125 13.41 13.52 6.96
N GLU A 126 12.97 13.53 5.69
CA GLU A 126 13.84 13.43 4.52
C GLU A 126 14.44 14.78 4.11
N THR A 127 13.68 15.87 4.28
CA THR A 127 14.06 17.20 3.79
C THR A 127 14.81 18.04 4.80
N CYS A 128 14.65 17.80 6.12
CA CYS A 128 15.34 18.54 7.17
C CYS A 128 16.74 17.97 7.41
N PRO A 129 17.84 18.66 7.00
CA PRO A 129 19.19 18.10 7.07
C PRO A 129 19.63 17.75 8.49
N SER A 130 19.23 18.58 9.47
CA SER A 130 19.53 18.37 10.88
C SER A 130 18.77 17.20 11.48
N PHE A 131 17.53 16.96 11.05
CA PHE A 131 16.75 15.84 11.52
C PHE A 131 17.27 14.53 10.92
N ASN A 132 17.47 14.47 9.61
CA ASN A 132 17.89 13.25 8.93
C ASN A 132 19.23 12.71 9.48
N ALA A 133 20.21 13.59 9.69
CA ALA A 133 21.51 13.22 10.25
C ALA A 133 21.38 12.67 11.68
N SER A 134 20.60 13.33 12.54
CA SER A 134 20.38 12.88 13.92
C SER A 134 19.51 11.62 14.01
N TRP A 135 18.50 11.51 13.16
CA TRP A 135 17.55 10.41 13.14
C TRP A 135 18.19 9.13 12.63
N LEU A 136 18.91 9.13 11.51
CA LEU A 136 19.54 7.90 11.01
C LEU A 136 20.54 7.32 12.02
N GLU A 137 21.37 8.17 12.64
CA GLU A 137 22.33 7.75 13.67
C GLU A 137 21.62 7.25 14.94
N SER A 138 20.53 7.90 15.36
CA SER A 138 19.81 7.55 16.60
C SER A 138 18.82 6.40 16.42
N ALA A 139 18.17 6.31 15.26
CA ALA A 139 17.15 5.33 14.93
C ALA A 139 17.79 3.97 14.63
N GLU A 140 18.87 3.91 13.84
CA GLU A 140 19.63 2.66 13.67
C GLU A 140 20.08 2.13 15.04
N ALA A 141 20.63 3.01 15.90
CA ALA A 141 21.06 2.63 17.24
C ALA A 141 19.90 2.23 18.18
N TYR A 142 18.74 2.90 18.09
CA TYR A 142 17.56 2.64 18.92
C TYR A 142 16.84 1.36 18.50
N PHE A 143 16.56 1.17 17.21
CA PHE A 143 15.88 -0.03 16.71
C PHE A 143 16.75 -1.28 16.88
N CYS A 144 18.07 -1.20 16.72
CA CYS A 144 18.98 -2.29 17.07
C CYS A 144 18.93 -2.65 18.57
N LYS A 145 18.71 -1.69 19.47
CA LYS A 145 18.53 -1.96 20.92
C LYS A 145 17.13 -2.48 21.26
N ALA A 146 16.09 -2.05 20.54
CA ALA A 146 14.70 -2.42 20.81
C ALA A 146 14.33 -3.83 20.32
N GLN A 147 15.04 -4.36 19.30
CA GLN A 147 14.78 -5.67 18.70
C GLN A 147 15.53 -6.84 19.37
N ASP A 148 16.03 -6.70 20.60
CA ASP A 148 16.77 -7.75 21.33
C ASP A 148 17.90 -8.38 20.48
N CYS A 149 18.66 -7.52 19.80
CA CYS A 149 19.67 -7.94 18.84
C CYS A 149 20.84 -8.63 19.54
N GLU A 150 20.80 -9.97 19.63
CA GLU A 150 21.86 -10.80 20.24
C GLU A 150 23.20 -10.76 19.49
N GLN A 151 23.31 -10.06 18.35
CA GLN A 151 24.55 -10.00 17.56
C GLN A 151 24.98 -8.56 17.27
N ARG A 152 25.83 -8.03 18.16
CA ARG A 152 26.89 -7.02 17.93
C ARG A 152 26.68 -6.13 16.67
N CYS A 153 25.81 -5.14 16.77
CA CYS A 153 25.86 -4.00 15.85
C CYS A 153 27.05 -3.10 16.24
N GLU A 154 28.14 -3.12 15.46
CA GLU A 154 29.35 -2.30 15.70
C GLU A 154 29.07 -0.78 15.75
N LYS A 155 27.90 -0.36 15.25
CA LYS A 155 27.46 1.05 15.18
C LYS A 155 26.69 1.53 16.42
N CYS A 156 26.34 0.66 17.35
CA CYS A 156 25.64 1.03 18.59
C CYS A 156 26.58 1.69 19.62
N ARG A 157 27.06 2.90 19.35
CA ARG A 157 27.53 3.82 20.40
C ARG A 157 26.62 5.04 20.39
N LEU A 158 25.57 5.00 21.21
CA LEU A 158 24.98 6.24 21.67
C LEU A 158 26.06 6.92 22.50
N VAL A 159 26.52 8.09 22.07
CA VAL A 159 27.33 8.96 22.93
C VAL A 159 26.38 9.51 23.98
N ASP A 160 26.76 9.34 25.25
CA ASP A 160 25.98 9.71 26.44
C ASP A 160 25.47 11.16 26.43
#